data_AF-A0AAN8EJB6-F1
#
_entry.id   AF-A0AAN8EJB6-F1
#
_cell.length_a   1.000
_cell.length_b   1.000
_cell.length_c   1.000
_cell.angle_alpha   90.00
_cell.angle_beta   90.00
_cell.angle_gamma   90.00
#
_symmetry.space_group_name_H-M   'P 1'
#
loop_
_entity.id
_entity.type
_entity.pdbx_description
1 polymer ?
#
loop_
_entity_poly.entity_id
_entity_poly.type
_entity_poly.pdbx_seq_one_letter_code
_entity_poly.pdbx_strand_id
1 'polypeptide(L)'
;MSAKQIAFDALIKPWEMNALDPAILFSTVYVALCYAIFYTFFEVFPLVFQGTYGFSLGISALAFISFPLGLMIAIPIQLCHFAYVVEPYLVKHGNPAPEFWLKVALVVNFLAPIGLFIF
;
A
#
# COMPACT_ATOMS: atom_id res chain seq x y z
N MET A 1 -23.85 7.08 -26.36
CA MET A 1 -23.76 7.66 -25.01
C MET A 1 -23.46 9.15 -25.15
N SER A 2 -24.14 10.02 -24.42
CA SER A 2 -23.87 11.45 -24.45
C SER A 2 -22.59 11.79 -23.68
N ALA A 3 -21.80 12.78 -24.13
CA ALA A 3 -20.56 13.19 -23.45
C ALA A 3 -20.79 13.56 -21.97
N LYS A 4 -21.97 14.11 -21.65
CA LYS A 4 -22.40 14.41 -20.28
C LYS A 4 -22.55 13.15 -19.42
N GLN A 5 -23.07 12.07 -19.99
CA GLN A 5 -23.21 10.79 -19.29
C GLN A 5 -21.85 10.16 -19.05
N ILE A 6 -20.96 10.19 -20.06
CA ILE A 6 -19.59 9.68 -19.90
C ILE A 6 -18.85 10.44 -18.79
N ALA A 7 -18.96 11.77 -18.74
CA ALA A 7 -18.34 12.58 -17.69
C ALA A 7 -18.91 12.26 -16.30
N PHE A 8 -20.23 12.08 -16.19
CA PHE A 8 -20.87 11.72 -14.92
C PHE A 8 -20.46 10.33 -14.45
N ASP A 9 -20.49 9.34 -15.35
CA ASP A 9 -20.11 7.96 -15.05
C ASP A 9 -18.63 7.83 -14.68
N ALA A 10 -17.75 8.66 -15.25
CA ALA A 10 -16.32 8.63 -14.95
C ALA A 10 -15.95 9.40 -13.67
N LEU A 11 -16.62 10.54 -13.39
CA LEU A 11 -16.22 11.42 -12.29
C LEU A 11 -17.04 11.24 -11.02
N ILE A 12 -18.33 10.93 -11.12
CA ILE A 12 -19.23 10.91 -9.95
C ILE A 12 -19.47 9.48 -9.47
N LYS A 13 -19.71 8.55 -10.40
CA LYS A 13 -19.99 7.14 -10.09
C LYS A 13 -18.95 6.50 -9.17
N PRO A 14 -17.62 6.70 -9.36
CA PRO A 14 -16.63 6.06 -8.49
C PRO A 14 -16.70 6.55 -7.05
N TRP A 15 -16.96 7.85 -6.83
CA TRP A 15 -17.12 8.40 -5.48
C TRP A 15 -18.41 7.94 -4.82
N GLU A 16 -19.50 7.84 -5.59
CA GLU A 16 -20.75 7.26 -5.12
C GLU A 16 -20.56 5.80 -4.70
N MET A 17 -19.91 4.98 -5.53
CA MET A 17 -19.57 3.59 -5.21
C MET A 17 -18.67 3.50 -3.97
N ASN A 18 -17.64 4.34 -3.87
CA ASN A 18 -16.74 4.36 -2.72
C ASN A 18 -17.45 4.77 -1.42
N ALA A 19 -18.40 5.70 -1.46
CA ALA A 19 -19.12 6.16 -0.27
C ALA A 19 -20.25 5.21 0.16
N LEU A 20 -20.90 4.53 -0.79
CA LEU A 20 -22.06 3.68 -0.52
C LEU A 20 -21.70 2.21 -0.31
N ASP A 21 -20.60 1.72 -0.88
CA ASP A 21 -20.11 0.37 -0.62
C ASP A 21 -19.16 0.37 0.60
N PRO A 22 -19.55 -0.24 1.73
CA PRO A 22 -18.75 -0.21 2.95
C PRO A 22 -17.41 -0.94 2.80
N ALA A 23 -17.29 -1.94 1.93
CA ALA A 23 -16.04 -2.65 1.72
C ALA A 23 -15.02 -1.75 1.00
N ILE A 24 -15.47 -1.04 -0.04
CA ILE A 24 -14.63 -0.09 -0.78
C ILE A 24 -14.24 1.08 0.13
N LEU A 25 -15.19 1.65 0.88
CA LEU A 25 -14.93 2.74 1.82
C LEU A 25 -13.85 2.35 2.84
N PHE A 26 -13.96 1.16 3.43
CA PHE A 26 -12.99 0.65 4.38
C PHE A 26 -11.60 0.54 3.77
N SER A 27 -11.47 -0.05 2.58
CA SER A 27 -10.19 -0.13 1.87
C SER A 27 -9.60 1.25 1.57
N THR A 28 -10.43 2.21 1.15
CA THR A 28 -9.99 3.59 0.88
C THR A 28 -9.46 4.28 2.13
N VAL A 29 -10.18 4.20 3.26
CA VAL A 29 -9.74 4.79 4.54
C VAL A 29 -8.48 4.10 5.04
N TYR A 30 -8.41 2.78 4.93
CA TYR A 30 -7.25 2.00 5.34
C TYR A 30 -5.99 2.41 4.56
N VAL A 31 -6.09 2.46 3.23
CA VAL A 31 -4.99 2.90 2.36
C VAL A 31 -4.61 4.35 2.65
N ALA A 32 -5.60 5.24 2.86
CA ALA A 32 -5.34 6.63 3.24
C ALA A 32 -4.55 6.74 4.56
N LEU A 33 -4.88 5.92 5.56
CA LEU A 33 -4.12 5.84 6.82
C LEU A 33 -2.69 5.37 6.58
N CYS A 34 -2.48 4.31 5.79
CA CYS A 34 -1.14 3.83 5.44
C CYS A 34 -0.31 4.91 4.74
N TYR A 35 -0.90 5.65 3.80
CA TYR A 35 -0.24 6.76 3.12
C TYR A 35 0.06 7.92 4.07
N ALA A 36 -0.87 8.29 4.96
CA ALA A 36 -0.65 9.36 5.93
C ALA A 36 0.55 9.03 6.84
N ILE A 37 0.63 7.79 7.34
CA ILE A 37 1.75 7.30 8.14
C ILE A 37 3.04 7.37 7.33
N PHE A 38 3.04 6.81 6.11
CA PHE A 38 4.22 6.80 5.23
C PHE A 38 4.74 8.20 4.94
N TYR A 39 3.86 9.15 4.61
CA TYR A 39 4.28 10.51 4.31
C TYR A 39 4.76 11.28 5.55
N THR A 40 4.18 11.00 6.73
CA THR A 40 4.63 11.60 7.99
C THR A 40 6.09 11.26 8.29
N PHE A 41 6.57 10.07 7.89
CA PHE A 41 7.98 9.71 8.08
C PHE A 41 8.96 10.64 7.37
N PHE A 42 8.61 11.25 6.23
CA PHE A 42 9.51 12.23 5.59
C PHE A 42 9.76 13.46 6.45
N GLU A 43 8.81 13.85 7.30
CA GLU A 43 8.95 14.97 8.23
C GLU A 43 9.61 14.54 9.55
N VAL A 44 9.29 13.35 10.04
CA VAL A 44 9.79 12.87 11.35
C VAL A 44 11.23 12.34 11.29
N PHE A 45 11.69 11.82 10.15
CA PHE A 45 13.05 11.30 9.99
C PHE A 45 14.14 12.34 10.38
N PRO A 46 14.13 13.58 9.85
CA PRO A 46 15.07 14.60 10.29
C PRO A 46 14.96 14.93 11.79
N LEU A 47 13.75 15.01 12.34
CA LEU A 47 13.53 15.30 13.76
C LEU A 47 14.17 14.25 14.67
N VAL A 48 14.03 12.97 14.33
CA VAL A 48 14.58 11.86 15.11
C VAL A 48 16.08 11.70 14.86
N PHE A 49 16.50 11.50 13.62
CA PHE A 49 17.90 11.16 13.30
C PHE A 49 18.85 12.35 13.44
N GLN A 50 18.47 13.56 13.02
CA GLN A 50 19.32 14.73 13.21
C GLN A 50 19.09 15.38 14.57
N GLY A 51 17.81 15.55 14.97
CA GLY A 51 17.47 16.25 16.21
C GLY A 51 17.77 15.45 17.48
N THR A 52 17.40 14.16 17.52
CA THR A 52 17.57 13.32 18.73
C THR A 52 18.89 12.56 18.71
N TYR A 53 19.22 11.89 17.61
CA TYR A 53 20.44 11.08 17.49
C TYR A 53 21.68 11.89 17.07
N GLY A 54 21.53 13.16 16.69
CA GLY A 54 22.65 14.03 16.31
C GLY A 54 23.36 13.60 15.03
N PHE A 55 22.72 12.83 14.15
CA PHE A 55 23.33 12.39 12.90
C PHE A 55 23.55 13.57 11.95
N SER A 56 24.64 13.52 11.19
CA SER A 56 24.84 14.46 10.09
C SER A 56 23.80 14.23 8.99
N LEU A 57 23.58 15.26 8.16
CA LEU A 57 22.60 15.21 7.07
C LEU A 57 22.82 13.99 6.15
N GLY A 58 24.08 13.70 5.80
CA GLY A 58 24.43 12.57 4.93
C GLY A 58 24.14 11.20 5.55
N ILE A 59 24.40 11.03 6.85
CA ILE A 59 24.13 9.77 7.56
C ILE A 59 22.62 9.57 7.77
N SER A 60 21.89 10.65 8.04
CA SER A 60 20.43 10.60 8.18
C SER A 60 19.75 10.14 6.89
N ALA A 61 20.31 10.49 5.73
CA ALA A 61 19.80 10.03 4.44
C ALA A 61 19.94 8.51 4.26
N LEU A 62 20.91 7.88 4.92
CA LEU A 62 21.16 6.44 4.86
C LEU A 62 20.00 5.62 5.44
N ALA A 63 19.27 6.17 6.41
CA ALA A 63 18.08 5.54 6.98
C ALA A 63 16.96 5.31 5.94
N PHE A 64 16.92 6.13 4.87
CA PHE A 64 15.95 5.94 3.78
C PHE A 64 16.26 4.72 2.90
N ILE A 65 17.46 4.12 2.98
CA ILE A 65 17.81 2.89 2.26
C ILE A 65 16.98 1.69 2.74
N SER A 66 16.44 1.75 3.96
CA SER A 66 15.51 0.73 4.46
C SER A 66 14.28 0.55 3.56
N PHE A 67 13.83 1.62 2.88
CA PHE A 67 12.68 1.57 1.97
C PHE A 67 12.93 0.72 0.71
N PRO A 68 13.94 1.00 -0.14
CA PRO A 68 14.23 0.15 -1.29
C PRO A 68 14.60 -1.28 -0.88
N LEU A 69 15.26 -1.50 0.26
CA LEU A 69 15.51 -2.85 0.77
C LEU A 69 14.22 -3.62 1.05
N GLY A 70 13.22 -2.97 1.66
CA GLY A 70 11.89 -3.57 1.84
C GLY A 70 11.22 -3.93 0.51
N LEU A 71 11.31 -3.05 -0.50
CA LEU A 71 10.76 -3.31 -1.84
C LEU A 71 11.48 -4.47 -2.54
N MET A 72 12.80 -4.57 -2.39
CA MET A 72 13.60 -5.65 -2.96
C MET A 72 13.22 -7.03 -2.41
N ILE A 73 12.61 -7.09 -1.22
CA ILE A 73 12.07 -8.32 -0.63
C ILE A 73 10.60 -8.52 -1.03
N ALA A 74 9.78 -7.46 -0.95
CA ALA A 74 8.36 -7.54 -1.20
C ALA A 74 8.01 -7.88 -2.66
N ILE A 75 8.72 -7.29 -3.63
CA ILE A 75 8.45 -7.49 -5.06
C ILE A 75 8.65 -8.96 -5.47
N PRO A 76 9.80 -9.62 -5.19
CA PRO A 76 9.97 -11.04 -5.52
C PRO A 76 8.92 -11.93 -4.87
N ILE A 77 8.55 -11.68 -3.60
CA ILE A 77 7.51 -12.46 -2.91
C ILE A 77 6.18 -12.36 -3.67
N GLN A 78 5.79 -11.15 -4.07
CA GLN A 78 4.55 -10.95 -4.81
C GLN A 78 4.60 -11.57 -6.20
N LEU A 79 5.74 -11.48 -6.90
CA LEU A 79 5.93 -12.12 -8.21
C LEU A 79 5.85 -13.65 -8.11
N CYS A 80 6.48 -14.24 -7.09
CA CYS A 80 6.38 -15.66 -6.81
C CYS A 80 4.94 -16.07 -6.50
N HIS A 81 4.22 -15.30 -5.66
CA HIS A 81 2.80 -15.56 -5.41
C HIS A 81 1.98 -15.50 -6.70
N PHE A 82 2.24 -14.52 -7.56
CA PHE A 82 1.55 -14.41 -8.84
C PHE A 82 1.81 -15.63 -9.74
N ALA A 83 3.08 -15.99 -9.95
CA ALA A 83 3.48 -17.08 -10.84
C ALA A 83 3.06 -18.47 -10.33
N TYR A 84 3.14 -18.72 -9.02
CA TYR A 84 2.91 -20.06 -8.47
C TYR A 84 1.49 -20.28 -7.92
N VAL A 85 0.75 -19.23 -7.58
CA VAL A 85 -0.57 -19.33 -6.96
C VAL A 85 -1.65 -18.73 -7.84
N VAL A 86 -1.45 -17.49 -8.29
CA VAL A 86 -2.51 -16.73 -8.99
C VAL A 86 -2.70 -17.20 -10.43
N GLU A 87 -1.64 -17.25 -11.22
CA GLU A 87 -1.70 -17.65 -12.62
C GLU A 87 -2.22 -19.10 -12.80
N PRO A 88 -1.73 -20.10 -12.06
CA PRO A 88 -2.28 -21.47 -12.15
C PRO A 88 -3.74 -21.57 -11.71
N TYR A 89 -4.17 -20.73 -10.76
CA TYR A 89 -5.56 -20.67 -10.34
C TYR A 89 -6.44 -20.08 -11.44
N LEU A 90 -6.01 -18.97 -12.05
CA LEU A 90 -6.71 -18.30 -13.14
C LEU A 90 -6.96 -19.22 -14.33
N VAL A 91 -5.95 -19.99 -14.74
CA VAL A 91 -6.05 -20.94 -15.86
C VAL A 91 -7.05 -22.06 -15.57
N LYS A 92 -7.17 -22.50 -14.31
CA LYS A 92 -8.04 -23.63 -13.93
C LYS A 92 -9.47 -23.23 -13.60
N HIS A 93 -9.68 -22.09 -12.97
CA HIS A 93 -10.98 -21.71 -12.37
C HIS A 93 -11.54 -20.39 -12.94
N GLY A 94 -10.82 -19.72 -13.84
CA GLY A 94 -11.20 -18.40 -14.31
C GLY A 94 -10.92 -17.31 -13.27
N ASN A 95 -11.69 -16.23 -13.29
CA ASN A 95 -11.40 -15.04 -12.50
C ASN A 95 -11.76 -15.24 -11.01
N PRO A 96 -10.80 -15.22 -10.07
CA PRO A 96 -11.10 -15.27 -8.64
C PRO A 96 -11.80 -14.01 -8.16
N ALA A 97 -12.44 -14.13 -7.00
CA ALA A 97 -12.93 -12.97 -6.27
C ALA A 97 -11.78 -12.02 -5.87
N PRO A 98 -12.02 -10.69 -5.74
CA PRO A 98 -10.99 -9.69 -5.47
C PRO A 98 -10.12 -9.97 -4.22
N GLU A 99 -10.65 -10.69 -3.24
CA GLU A 99 -9.98 -11.02 -1.98
C GLU A 99 -8.83 -12.02 -2.18
N PHE A 100 -8.87 -12.81 -3.26
CA PHE A 100 -7.82 -13.78 -3.57
C PHE A 100 -6.46 -13.10 -3.79
N TRP A 101 -6.48 -11.89 -4.32
CA TRP A 101 -5.31 -11.06 -4.60
C TRP A 101 -4.67 -10.49 -3.32
N LEU A 102 -5.46 -10.35 -2.25
CA LEU A 102 -5.06 -9.75 -0.96
C LEU A 102 -4.42 -10.73 0.02
N LYS A 103 -4.37 -12.04 -0.29
CA LYS A 103 -3.91 -13.07 0.65
C LYS A 103 -2.49 -12.85 1.17
N VAL A 104 -1.56 -12.44 0.30
CA VAL A 104 -0.19 -12.11 0.73
C VAL A 104 -0.18 -10.83 1.58
N ALA A 105 -0.96 -9.83 1.18
CA ALA A 105 -1.03 -8.55 1.90
C ALA A 105 -1.54 -8.73 3.34
N LEU A 106 -2.45 -9.67 3.61
CA LEU A 106 -2.94 -9.97 4.97
C LEU A 106 -1.82 -10.38 5.94
N VAL A 107 -0.83 -11.15 5.46
CA VAL A 107 0.31 -11.57 6.29
C VAL A 107 1.29 -10.42 6.47
N VAL A 108 1.54 -9.64 5.42
CA VAL A 108 2.48 -8.51 5.47
C VAL A 108 1.93 -7.35 6.31
N ASN A 109 0.61 -7.27 6.48
CA ASN A 109 -0.07 -6.24 7.25
C ASN A 109 0.48 -6.05 8.68
N PHE A 110 1.00 -7.11 9.30
CA PHE A 110 1.56 -7.05 10.65
C PHE A 110 2.93 -6.35 10.71
N LEU A 111 3.66 -6.27 9.60
CA LEU A 111 4.98 -5.61 9.57
C LEU A 111 4.86 -4.10 9.77
N ALA A 112 3.78 -3.47 9.29
CA ALA A 112 3.55 -2.05 9.44
C ALA A 112 3.46 -1.60 10.92
N PRO A 113 2.58 -2.16 11.77
CA PRO A 113 2.53 -1.79 13.19
C PRO A 113 3.82 -2.18 13.93
N ILE A 114 4.44 -3.32 13.62
CA ILE A 114 5.73 -3.70 14.22
C ILE A 114 6.81 -2.65 13.92
N GLY A 115 6.90 -2.20 12.67
CA GLY A 115 7.84 -1.14 12.27
C GLY A 115 7.57 0.17 13.00
N LEU A 116 6.30 0.52 13.20
CA LEU A 116 5.91 1.73 13.95
C LEU A 116 6.26 1.67 15.43
N PHE A 117 6.21 0.50 16.07
CA PHE A 117 6.61 0.35 17.49
C PHE A 117 8.13 0.33 17.69
N ILE A 118 8.89 -0.06 16.67
CA ILE A 118 10.35 -0.09 16.72
C ILE A 118 10.94 1.31 16.49
N PHE A 119 10.27 2.14 15.69
CA PHE A 119 10.66 3.52 15.41
C PHE A 119 10.41 4.44 16.61
#